data_AF-A0A960N2U8-F1
#
_entry.id   AF-A0A960N2U8-F1
#
_cell.length_a   1.000
_cell.length_b   1.000
_cell.length_c   1.000
_cell.angle_alpha   90.00
_cell.angle_beta   90.00
_cell.angle_gamma   90.00
#
_symmetry.space_group_name_H-M   'P 1'
#
loop_
_entity.id
_entity.type
_entity.pdbx_description
1 polymer ?
#
loop_
_entity_poly.entity_id
_entity_poly.type
_entity_poly.pdbx_seq_one_letter_code
_entity_poly.pdbx_strand_id
1 'polypeptide(L)'
;MKTLSLVPVVLALAAPALAGEFSLDALIAAARTEPPITVYDSTGKIVDMAEAFTAKYGVTAVGQKVSANSQLEMLIREHQAGNVQ
;
A
#
# COMPACT_ATOMS: atom_id res chain seq x y z
N MET A 1 -0.60 -58.60 -7.26
CA MET A 1 -1.71 -57.62 -7.21
C MET A 1 -1.36 -56.57 -6.17
N LYS A 2 -0.94 -55.37 -6.61
CA LYS A 2 -0.65 -54.23 -5.73
C LYS A 2 -1.21 -53.02 -6.44
N THR A 3 -2.21 -52.41 -5.81
CA THR A 3 -3.17 -51.46 -6.36
C THR A 3 -2.51 -50.16 -6.81
N LEU A 4 -2.75 -49.77 -8.06
CA LEU A 4 -2.40 -48.46 -8.62
C LEU A 4 -3.33 -47.41 -7.98
N SER A 5 -2.78 -46.49 -7.19
CA SER A 5 -3.56 -45.41 -6.59
C SER A 5 -3.71 -44.29 -7.62
N LEU A 6 -4.94 -44.01 -8.06
CA LEU A 6 -5.28 -42.89 -8.92
C LEU A 6 -5.17 -41.57 -8.12
N VAL A 7 -4.29 -40.67 -8.54
CA VAL A 7 -4.24 -39.29 -8.02
C VAL A 7 -5.28 -38.47 -8.79
N PRO A 8 -6.28 -37.85 -8.12
CA PRO A 8 -7.21 -36.96 -8.81
C PRO A 8 -6.47 -35.65 -9.12
N VAL A 9 -6.26 -35.37 -10.40
CA VAL A 9 -5.85 -34.04 -10.85
C VAL A 9 -7.07 -33.14 -10.71
N VAL A 10 -7.10 -32.32 -9.67
CA VAL A 10 -8.06 -31.22 -9.54
C VAL A 10 -7.63 -30.15 -10.52
N LEU A 11 -8.37 -30.03 -11.62
CA LEU A 11 -8.23 -28.93 -12.56
C LEU A 11 -8.72 -27.65 -11.86
N ALA A 12 -7.79 -26.86 -11.32
CA ALA A 12 -8.09 -25.54 -10.79
C ALA A 12 -8.53 -24.66 -11.96
N LEU A 13 -9.85 -24.53 -12.15
CA LEU A 13 -10.43 -23.52 -13.02
C LEU A 13 -9.99 -22.16 -12.47
N ALA A 14 -9.10 -21.48 -13.19
CA ALA A 14 -8.80 -20.08 -12.94
C ALA A 14 -10.07 -19.28 -13.20
N ALA A 15 -10.84 -19.03 -12.14
CA ALA A 15 -11.96 -18.09 -12.20
C ALA A 15 -11.40 -16.73 -12.67
N PRO A 16 -12.07 -16.04 -13.60
CA PRO A 16 -11.65 -14.71 -13.98
C PRO A 16 -11.62 -13.83 -12.72
N ALA A 17 -10.49 -13.16 -12.48
CA ALA A 17 -10.42 -12.15 -11.43
C ALA A 17 -11.40 -11.03 -11.79
N LEU A 18 -12.55 -11.02 -11.12
CA LEU A 18 -13.48 -9.88 -11.19
C LEU A 18 -12.81 -8.73 -10.43
N ALA A 19 -12.40 -7.69 -11.15
CA ALA A 19 -12.05 -6.43 -10.51
C ALA A 19 -13.31 -5.92 -9.80
N GLY A 20 -13.24 -5.78 -8.47
CA GLY A 20 -14.34 -5.20 -7.70
C GLY A 20 -14.65 -3.78 -8.18
N GLU A 21 -15.91 -3.34 -8.02
CA GLU A 21 -16.27 -1.95 -8.30
C GLU A 21 -15.45 -1.01 -7.42
N PHE A 22 -14.83 0.01 -8.03
CA PHE A 22 -14.07 1.01 -7.30
C PHE A 22 -15.01 1.87 -6.44
N SER A 23 -14.76 1.93 -5.13
CA SER A 23 -15.45 2.81 -4.21
C SER A 23 -14.46 3.62 -3.39
N LEU A 24 -14.42 4.93 -3.64
CA LEU A 24 -13.58 5.86 -2.89
C LEU A 24 -13.96 5.89 -1.40
N ASP A 25 -15.25 5.84 -1.08
CA ASP A 25 -15.73 5.86 0.30
C ASP A 25 -15.30 4.60 1.08
N ALA A 26 -15.32 3.44 0.43
CA ALA A 26 -14.84 2.20 1.03
C ALA A 26 -13.33 2.27 1.33
N LEU A 27 -12.54 2.84 0.42
CA LEU A 27 -11.10 3.04 0.64
C LEU A 27 -10.82 4.01 1.79
N ILE A 28 -11.53 5.14 1.86
CA ILE A 28 -11.38 6.10 2.96
C ILE A 28 -11.78 5.45 4.29
N ALA A 29 -12.87 4.70 4.32
CA ALA A 29 -13.33 4.02 5.53
C ALA A 29 -12.29 3.01 6.05
N ALA A 30 -11.67 2.22 5.15
CA ALA A 30 -10.59 1.31 5.52
C ALA A 30 -9.36 2.08 6.03
N ALA A 31 -8.90 3.08 5.28
CA ALA A 31 -7.68 3.84 5.59
C ALA A 31 -7.75 4.58 6.94
N ARG A 32 -8.94 4.99 7.40
CA ARG A 32 -9.13 5.61 8.73
C ARG A 32 -8.77 4.69 9.89
N THR A 33 -8.76 3.38 9.68
CA THR A 33 -8.44 2.37 10.70
C THR A 33 -6.96 2.00 10.73
N GLU A 34 -6.19 2.45 9.73
CA GLU A 34 -4.78 2.15 9.59
C GLU A 34 -3.90 3.15 10.37
N PRO A 35 -2.63 2.80 10.65
CA PRO A 35 -1.65 3.77 11.13
C PRO A 35 -1.49 4.96 10.18
N PRO A 36 -0.97 6.10 10.67
CA PRO A 36 -0.74 7.28 9.83
C PRO A 36 0.13 6.99 8.62
N ILE A 37 -0.27 7.51 7.45
CA ILE A 37 0.57 7.46 6.25
C ILE A 37 1.63 8.57 6.30
N THR A 38 2.84 8.29 5.83
CA THR A 38 3.92 9.28 5.72
C THR A 38 4.19 9.59 4.27
N VAL A 39 4.26 10.87 3.93
CA VAL A 39 4.54 11.34 2.57
C VAL A 39 5.83 12.16 2.56
N TYR A 40 6.82 11.70 1.80
CA TYR A 40 8.08 12.39 1.59
C TYR A 40 8.02 13.23 0.32
N ASP A 41 8.35 14.52 0.44
CA ASP A 41 8.45 15.43 -0.71
C ASP A 41 9.58 16.44 -0.56
N SER A 42 10.15 16.89 -1.68
CA SER A 42 11.15 17.94 -1.77
C SER A 42 10.66 19.34 -1.35
N THR A 43 9.35 19.60 -1.47
CA THR A 43 8.73 20.89 -1.10
C THR A 43 8.27 20.91 0.35
N GLY A 44 8.37 22.08 0.98
CA GLY A 44 7.80 22.31 2.32
C GLY A 44 6.26 22.30 2.34
N LYS A 45 5.61 22.46 1.17
CA LYS A 45 4.14 22.46 1.08
C LYS A 45 3.51 21.13 1.47
N ILE A 46 4.29 20.05 1.55
CA ILE A 46 3.78 18.73 1.91
C ILE A 46 3.19 18.69 3.33
N VAL A 47 3.70 19.52 4.24
CA VAL A 47 3.16 19.63 5.61
C VAL A 47 1.70 20.12 5.55
N ASP A 48 1.47 21.27 4.91
CA ASP A 48 0.14 21.85 4.74
C ASP A 48 -0.79 20.90 3.95
N MET A 49 -0.27 20.20 2.95
CA MET A 49 -1.06 19.25 2.16
C MET A 49 -1.49 18.03 2.98
N ALA A 50 -0.64 17.51 3.85
CA ALA A 50 -0.98 16.38 4.72
C ALA A 50 -2.01 16.78 5.78
N GLU A 51 -1.89 17.99 6.33
CA GLU A 51 -2.90 18.57 7.24
C GLU A 51 -4.25 18.74 6.52
N ALA A 52 -4.25 19.32 5.32
CA ALA A 52 -5.47 19.49 4.52
C ALA A 52 -6.09 18.14 4.11
N PHE A 53 -5.29 17.15 3.75
CA PHE A 53 -5.75 15.79 3.44
C PHE A 53 -6.39 15.14 4.67
N THR A 54 -5.74 15.23 5.83
CA THR A 54 -6.26 14.71 7.09
C THR A 54 -7.58 15.38 7.46
N ALA A 55 -7.66 16.70 7.35
CA ALA A 55 -8.89 17.45 7.61
C ALA A 55 -10.03 17.07 6.65
N LYS A 56 -9.71 16.82 5.38
CA LYS A 56 -10.71 16.48 4.35
C LYS A 56 -11.25 15.06 4.49
N TYR A 57 -10.37 14.09 4.73
CA TYR A 57 -10.74 12.67 4.66
C TYR A 57 -10.81 11.98 6.03
N GLY A 58 -10.31 12.61 7.09
CA GLY A 58 -10.19 12.01 8.42
C GLY A 58 -9.14 10.89 8.49
N VAL A 59 -8.31 10.74 7.44
CA VAL A 59 -7.21 9.77 7.38
C VAL A 59 -5.94 10.48 7.82
N THR A 60 -5.27 9.99 8.85
CA THR A 60 -4.09 10.65 9.40
C THR A 60 -2.93 10.56 8.41
N ALA A 61 -2.41 11.71 7.99
CA ALA A 61 -1.23 11.80 7.12
C ALA A 61 -0.18 12.73 7.73
N VAL A 62 1.09 12.36 7.57
CA VAL A 62 2.24 13.16 7.97
C VAL A 62 3.05 13.52 6.73
N GLY A 63 3.19 14.82 6.46
CA GLY A 63 4.07 15.32 5.43
C GLY A 63 5.46 15.57 5.98
N GLN A 64 6.49 14.97 5.39
CA GLN A 64 7.88 15.23 5.76
C GLN A 64 8.66 15.77 4.56
N LYS A 65 9.22 16.97 4.74
CA LYS A 65 10.12 17.55 3.74
C LYS A 65 11.44 16.80 3.75
N VAL A 66 11.78 16.18 2.63
CA VAL A 66 13.04 15.45 2.42
C VAL A 66 13.62 15.88 1.07
N SER A 67 14.91 16.18 1.01
CA SER A 67 15.54 16.50 -0.28
C SER A 67 15.45 15.30 -1.23
N ALA A 68 15.35 15.52 -2.54
CA ALA A 68 15.23 14.41 -3.51
C ALA A 68 16.38 13.39 -3.40
N ASN A 69 17.61 13.86 -3.21
CA ASN A 69 18.77 13.00 -3.02
C ASN A 69 18.66 12.18 -1.72
N SER A 70 18.25 12.82 -0.62
CA SER A 70 18.03 12.14 0.66
C SER A 70 16.91 11.10 0.57
N GLN A 71 15.82 11.42 -0.14
CA GLN A 71 14.68 10.52 -0.34
C GLN A 71 15.11 9.28 -1.13
N LEU A 72 15.85 9.45 -2.22
CA LEU A 72 16.37 8.33 -3.01
C LEU A 72 17.27 7.42 -2.16
N GLU A 73 18.18 8.01 -1.39
CA GLU A 73 19.08 7.28 -0.51
C GLU A 73 18.35 6.53 0.62
N MET A 74 17.27 7.10 1.16
CA MET A 74 16.41 6.42 2.14
C MET A 74 15.77 5.19 1.52
N LEU A 75 15.13 5.32 0.35
CA LEU A 75 14.46 4.21 -0.33
C LEU A 75 15.42 3.08 -0.69
N ILE A 76 16.64 3.41 -1.15
CA ILE A 76 17.69 2.43 -1.43
C ILE A 76 18.05 1.65 -0.15
N ARG A 77 18.26 2.34 0.97
CA ARG A 77 18.62 1.70 2.24
C ARG A 77 17.48 0.89 2.84
N GLU A 78 16.24 1.37 2.75
CA GLU A 78 15.03 0.64 3.16
C GLU A 78 14.90 -0.66 2.37
N HIS A 79 15.08 -0.61 1.06
CA HIS A 79 15.07 -1.79 0.21
C HIS A 79 16.20 -2.78 0.58
N GLN A 80 17.44 -2.29 0.75
CA GLN A 80 18.58 -3.12 1.16
C GLN A 80 18.40 -3.75 2.55
N ALA A 81 17.71 -3.06 3.46
CA ALA A 81 17.40 -3.55 4.79
C ALA A 81 16.17 -4.48 4.83
N GLY A 82 15.44 -4.63 3.72
CA GLY A 82 14.17 -5.37 3.67
C GLY A 82 13.01 -4.64 4.35
N ASN A 83 13.18 -3.35 4.68
CA ASN A 83 12.19 -2.50 5.34
C ASN A 83 11.38 -1.70 4.30
N VAL A 84 10.85 -2.40 3.30
CA VAL A 84 9.98 -1.78 2.28
C VAL A 84 8.59 -1.62 2.89
N GLN A 85 8.07 -0.38 2.88
CA GLN A 85 6.70 -0.07 3.27
C GLN A 85 5.73 -0.30 2.11
#